data_AF-A0A853EQF9-F1
#
_entry.id   AF-A0A853EQF9-F1
#
_cell.length_a   1.000
_cell.length_b   1.000
_cell.length_c   1.000
_cell.angle_alpha   90.00
_cell.angle_beta   90.00
_cell.angle_gamma   90.00
#
_symmetry.space_group_name_H-M   'P 1'
#
loop_
_entity.id
_entity.type
_entity.pdbx_description
1 polymer ?
#
loop_
_entity_poly.entity_id
_entity_poly.type
_entity_poly.pdbx_seq_one_letter_code
_entity_poly.pdbx_strand_id
1 'polypeptide(L)'
;MTSSSAAYGQPAQVPGPPAPPAGPRRGSALPWVLVAVLAVVAVVLGVLLGVRSGGAGDSEQQGFATPEEAVEFSTEQIAEGDAAGALTAWATDAQAENLDLVGTLERLRAFTPADTSSLPSDDKLFVGLAKTTRAGAAAEQYRRMTISLLLPDVDLDSTTPLEKGDVSAQDIVDELDSARLADLTAQRIDQVKGPGKLDENLAEAAKLVGADERREYVVLYELDGETYLGGVGVLRYGDDWQIDSLQSSFAGTAYGSLVAITSEEYDDLVADFSS
;
A
#
# COMPACT_ATOMS: atom_id res chain seq x y z
N MET A 1 -30.98 -23.25 97.26
CA MET A 1 -32.18 -23.66 96.48
C MET A 1 -31.78 -23.43 95.03
N THR A 2 -31.62 -24.39 94.12
CA THR A 2 -32.03 -25.79 93.98
C THR A 2 -31.14 -26.44 92.89
N SER A 3 -30.83 -27.74 93.06
CA SER A 3 -30.46 -28.82 92.10
C SER A 3 -29.64 -28.50 90.83
N SER A 4 -28.47 -29.09 90.58
CA SER A 4 -28.17 -30.53 90.32
C SER A 4 -28.90 -31.13 89.10
N SER A 5 -28.17 -31.38 88.01
CA SER A 5 -28.05 -32.73 87.41
C SER A 5 -26.95 -32.77 86.34
N ALA A 6 -26.04 -33.72 86.47
CA ALA A 6 -25.10 -34.14 85.44
C ALA A 6 -25.79 -35.07 84.41
N ALA A 7 -25.31 -35.10 83.16
CA ALA A 7 -25.46 -36.27 82.29
C ALA A 7 -24.36 -36.33 81.21
N TYR A 8 -23.52 -37.35 81.37
CA TYR A 8 -22.91 -38.24 80.37
C TYR A 8 -22.21 -37.68 79.12
N GLY A 9 -20.94 -38.10 78.97
CA GLY A 9 -20.14 -37.89 77.77
C GLY A 9 -20.21 -38.99 76.71
N GLN A 10 -19.43 -38.74 75.65
CA GLN A 10 -18.95 -39.55 74.51
C GLN A 10 -19.39 -38.99 73.14
N PRO A 11 -18.58 -39.14 72.09
CA PRO A 11 -17.13 -38.96 71.96
C PRO A 11 -16.81 -37.79 71.00
N ALA A 12 -15.52 -37.43 70.89
CA ALA A 12 -15.07 -36.40 69.94
C ALA A 12 -15.43 -36.79 68.49
N GLN A 13 -16.31 -36.00 67.85
CA GLN A 13 -16.49 -36.06 66.41
C GLN A 13 -15.35 -35.32 65.73
N VAL A 14 -14.58 -36.08 64.96
CA VAL A 14 -13.56 -35.60 64.01
C VAL A 14 -14.28 -34.73 62.97
N PRO A 15 -13.93 -33.44 62.81
CA PRO A 15 -14.42 -32.66 61.68
C PRO A 15 -13.87 -33.24 60.39
N GLY A 16 -14.76 -33.45 59.42
CA GLY A 16 -14.44 -34.01 58.10
C GLY A 16 -13.47 -33.16 57.28
N PRO A 17 -13.04 -33.66 56.10
CA PRO A 17 -12.06 -32.99 55.26
C PRO A 17 -12.50 -31.57 54.87
N PRO A 18 -11.55 -30.63 54.75
CA PRO A 18 -11.85 -29.25 54.44
C PRO A 18 -12.58 -29.13 53.11
N ALA A 19 -13.59 -28.26 53.09
CA ALA A 19 -14.28 -27.86 51.87
C ALA A 19 -13.28 -27.30 50.84
N PRO A 20 -13.48 -27.54 49.54
CA PRO A 20 -12.62 -27.00 48.50
C PRO A 20 -12.60 -25.47 48.57
N PRO A 21 -11.45 -24.83 48.30
CA PRO A 21 -11.35 -23.38 48.29
C PRO A 21 -12.32 -22.81 47.25
N ALA A 22 -13.06 -21.78 47.67
CA ALA A 22 -13.96 -21.04 46.80
C ALA A 22 -13.17 -20.51 45.59
N GLY A 23 -13.55 -20.99 44.41
CA GLY A 23 -13.05 -20.49 43.14
C GLY A 23 -13.32 -18.99 42.96
N PRO A 24 -12.63 -18.35 42.01
CA PRO A 24 -12.47 -16.90 41.98
C PRO A 24 -13.81 -16.19 41.87
N ARG A 25 -14.00 -15.15 42.68
CA ARG A 25 -15.02 -14.13 42.41
C ARG A 25 -14.68 -13.50 41.06
N ARG A 26 -15.40 -13.90 40.01
CA ARG A 26 -15.42 -13.22 38.71
C ARG A 26 -15.95 -11.80 38.95
N GLY A 27 -15.04 -10.87 39.23
CA GLY A 27 -15.28 -9.46 39.02
C GLY A 27 -15.56 -9.27 37.54
N SER A 28 -16.71 -8.68 37.23
CA SER A 28 -17.18 -8.39 35.89
C SER A 28 -16.20 -7.46 35.15
N ALA A 29 -15.22 -8.04 34.46
CA ALA A 29 -14.36 -7.36 33.49
C ALA A 29 -15.11 -7.06 32.18
N LEU A 30 -16.41 -6.75 32.27
CA LEU A 30 -17.30 -6.55 31.13
C LEU A 30 -17.46 -5.10 30.64
N PRO A 31 -16.92 -4.01 31.25
CA PRO A 31 -17.00 -2.71 30.59
C PRO A 31 -15.86 -2.46 29.61
N TRP A 32 -14.67 -3.07 29.77
CA TRP A 32 -13.50 -2.76 28.93
C TRP A 32 -13.46 -3.53 27.61
N VAL A 33 -13.91 -4.79 27.58
CA VAL A 33 -14.00 -5.55 26.32
C VAL A 33 -15.09 -4.95 25.42
N LEU A 34 -16.18 -4.44 25.98
CA LEU A 34 -17.21 -3.73 25.19
C LEU A 34 -16.70 -2.39 24.63
N VAL A 35 -15.86 -1.65 25.37
CA VAL A 35 -15.23 -0.42 24.86
C VAL A 35 -14.16 -0.72 23.81
N ALA A 36 -13.38 -1.79 23.99
CA ALA A 36 -12.38 -2.22 22.99
C ALA A 36 -13.05 -2.77 21.72
N VAL A 37 -14.13 -3.55 21.85
CA VAL A 37 -14.93 -4.02 20.70
C VAL A 37 -15.65 -2.85 20.03
N LEU A 38 -16.18 -1.86 20.77
CA LEU A 38 -16.76 -0.64 20.18
C LEU A 38 -15.72 0.23 19.48
N ALA A 39 -14.48 0.30 19.99
CA ALA A 39 -13.39 1.03 19.35
C ALA A 39 -12.92 0.33 18.07
N VAL A 40 -12.78 -1.00 18.08
CA VAL A 40 -12.45 -1.78 16.87
C VAL A 40 -13.59 -1.74 15.87
N VAL A 41 -14.85 -1.83 16.31
CA VAL A 41 -16.02 -1.65 15.43
C VAL A 41 -16.11 -0.24 14.89
N ALA A 42 -15.68 0.80 15.63
CA ALA A 42 -15.63 2.18 15.14
C ALA A 42 -14.46 2.44 14.18
N VAL A 43 -13.32 1.74 14.32
CA VAL A 43 -12.21 1.78 13.35
C VAL A 43 -12.58 0.99 12.09
N VAL A 44 -13.17 -0.19 12.23
CA VAL A 44 -13.69 -0.99 11.10
C VAL A 44 -14.88 -0.32 10.41
N LEU A 45 -15.77 0.37 11.14
CA LEU A 45 -16.79 1.25 10.55
C LEU A 45 -16.20 2.55 10.02
N GLY A 46 -15.07 3.05 10.55
CA GLY A 46 -14.37 4.20 9.99
C GLY A 46 -13.75 3.89 8.63
N VAL A 47 -13.21 2.69 8.47
CA VAL A 47 -12.72 2.14 7.21
C VAL A 47 -13.89 1.79 6.27
N LEU A 48 -14.96 1.17 6.78
CA LEU A 48 -16.13 0.78 5.95
C LEU A 48 -17.11 1.92 5.63
N LEU A 49 -17.15 3.02 6.39
CA LEU A 49 -17.95 4.22 6.07
C LEU A 49 -17.21 5.20 5.14
N GLY A 50 -15.96 4.90 4.78
CA GLY A 50 -15.25 5.51 3.65
C GLY A 50 -15.79 5.06 2.29
N VAL A 51 -16.48 3.91 2.21
CA VAL A 51 -17.15 3.44 1.00
C VAL A 51 -18.48 4.18 0.83
N ARG A 52 -18.37 5.47 0.51
CA ARG A 52 -19.49 6.23 -0.05
C ARG A 52 -19.66 5.73 -1.48
N SER A 53 -20.77 5.06 -1.76
CA SER A 53 -21.27 4.86 -3.11
C SER A 53 -21.27 6.19 -3.87
N GLY A 54 -20.25 6.39 -4.72
CA GLY A 54 -20.01 7.60 -5.49
C GLY A 54 -20.05 7.26 -6.96
N GLY A 55 -20.99 7.86 -7.70
CA GLY A 55 -20.92 7.84 -9.15
C GLY A 55 -19.62 8.49 -9.64
N ALA A 56 -19.21 8.17 -10.86
CA ALA A 56 -18.06 8.77 -11.53
C ALA A 56 -18.05 10.31 -11.35
N GLY A 57 -17.21 10.78 -10.43
CA GLY A 57 -17.06 12.16 -10.04
C GLY A 57 -15.72 12.27 -9.34
N ASP A 58 -14.93 13.27 -9.75
CA ASP A 58 -13.62 13.65 -9.19
C ASP A 58 -13.39 13.10 -7.79
N SER A 59 -12.79 11.91 -7.70
CA SER A 59 -12.28 11.41 -6.44
C SER A 59 -11.05 12.24 -6.12
N GLU A 60 -11.15 13.09 -5.10
CA GLU A 60 -10.03 13.89 -4.61
C GLU A 60 -8.86 12.95 -4.28
N GLN A 61 -7.66 13.34 -4.72
CA GLN A 61 -6.44 12.60 -4.38
C GLN A 61 -6.22 12.62 -2.88
N GLN A 62 -5.83 11.47 -2.36
CA GLN A 62 -5.61 11.25 -0.94
C GLN A 62 -4.14 11.46 -0.60
N GLY A 63 -3.90 12.19 0.49
CA GLY A 63 -2.60 12.30 1.14
C GLY A 63 -2.44 11.27 2.26
N PHE A 64 -1.21 10.82 2.48
CA PHE A 64 -0.86 9.84 3.51
C PHE A 64 0.20 10.39 4.46
N ALA A 65 0.19 9.95 5.73
CA ALA A 65 1.17 10.44 6.70
C ALA A 65 2.56 9.86 6.45
N THR A 66 2.63 8.70 5.80
CA THR A 66 3.88 8.03 5.42
C THR A 66 3.87 7.52 3.97
N PRO A 67 5.05 7.37 3.34
CA PRO A 67 5.20 6.67 2.07
C PRO A 67 4.61 5.26 2.07
N GLU A 68 4.87 4.52 3.15
CA GLU A 68 4.45 3.12 3.32
C GLU A 68 2.92 3.01 3.31
N GLU A 69 2.21 3.90 4.01
CA GLU A 69 0.74 3.94 4.01
C GLU A 69 0.17 4.17 2.60
N ALA A 70 0.80 5.01 1.77
CA ALA A 70 0.36 5.24 0.40
C ALA A 70 0.50 3.97 -0.47
N VAL A 71 1.63 3.26 -0.31
CA VAL A 71 1.90 2.00 -1.02
C VAL A 71 0.95 0.89 -0.56
N GLU A 72 0.79 0.72 0.75
CA GLU A 72 -0.11 -0.28 1.33
C GLU A 72 -1.55 -0.05 0.89
N PHE A 73 -2.05 1.19 1.01
CA PHE A 73 -3.39 1.56 0.56
C PHE A 73 -3.59 1.27 -0.93
N SER A 74 -2.67 1.72 -1.78
CA SER A 74 -2.79 1.45 -3.22
C SER A 74 -2.81 -0.04 -3.56
N THR A 75 -2.02 -0.84 -2.83
CA THR A 75 -1.95 -2.28 -3.03
C THR A 75 -3.24 -2.96 -2.60
N GLU A 76 -3.81 -2.57 -1.45
CA GLU A 76 -5.10 -3.05 -0.95
C GLU A 76 -6.22 -2.74 -1.94
N GLN A 77 -6.29 -1.51 -2.45
CA GLN A 77 -7.28 -1.13 -3.46
C GLN A 77 -7.16 -1.96 -4.74
N ILE A 78 -5.93 -2.30 -5.19
CA ILE A 78 -5.73 -3.19 -6.35
C ILE A 78 -6.17 -4.63 -6.03
N ALA A 79 -5.86 -5.13 -4.83
CA ALA A 79 -6.30 -6.45 -4.38
C ALA A 79 -7.83 -6.58 -4.34
N GLU A 80 -8.52 -5.49 -3.97
CA GLU A 80 -9.98 -5.39 -3.98
C GLU A 80 -10.59 -5.18 -5.37
N GLY A 81 -9.76 -5.00 -6.41
CA GLY A 81 -10.19 -4.70 -7.77
C GLY A 81 -10.70 -3.26 -7.98
N ASP A 82 -10.39 -2.35 -7.05
CA ASP A 82 -10.76 -0.93 -7.12
C ASP A 82 -9.60 -0.08 -7.66
N ALA A 83 -9.42 -0.12 -8.98
CA ALA A 83 -8.42 0.68 -9.67
C ALA A 83 -8.65 2.20 -9.50
N ALA A 84 -9.91 2.65 -9.33
CA ALA A 84 -10.20 4.07 -9.14
C ALA A 84 -9.75 4.53 -7.75
N GLY A 85 -10.02 3.73 -6.72
CA GLY A 85 -9.50 3.94 -5.38
C GLY A 85 -7.97 3.93 -5.34
N ALA A 86 -7.32 2.98 -6.02
CA ALA A 86 -5.85 2.93 -6.09
C ALA A 86 -5.23 4.19 -6.73
N LEU A 87 -5.93 4.83 -7.68
CA LEU A 87 -5.48 6.06 -8.33
C LEU A 87 -5.58 7.30 -7.45
N THR A 88 -6.40 7.29 -6.39
CA THR A 88 -6.46 8.44 -5.46
C THR A 88 -5.15 8.61 -4.70
N ALA A 89 -4.33 7.57 -4.58
CA ALA A 89 -3.04 7.63 -3.89
C ALA A 89 -1.94 8.37 -4.64
N TRP A 90 -2.19 8.78 -5.89
CA TRP A 90 -1.20 9.40 -6.75
C TRP A 90 -1.21 10.92 -6.66
N ALA A 91 -0.02 11.52 -6.77
CA ALA A 91 0.19 12.96 -6.78
C ALA A 91 -0.16 13.65 -8.12
N THR A 92 -1.09 13.11 -8.93
CA THR A 92 -1.22 13.56 -10.33
C THR A 92 -1.70 15.00 -10.47
N ASP A 93 -2.53 15.49 -9.54
CA ASP A 93 -3.04 16.86 -9.57
C ASP A 93 -2.00 17.83 -9.04
N ALA A 94 -1.39 17.51 -7.90
CA ALA A 94 -0.34 18.33 -7.31
C ALA A 94 0.83 18.52 -8.28
N GLN A 95 1.26 17.46 -8.98
CA GLN A 95 2.30 17.57 -10.00
C GLN A 95 1.88 18.42 -11.21
N ALA A 96 0.62 18.31 -11.67
CA ALA A 96 0.13 19.09 -12.80
C ALA A 96 0.03 20.58 -12.48
N GLU A 97 -0.32 20.93 -11.24
CA GLU A 97 -0.50 22.30 -10.79
C GLU A 97 0.81 22.99 -10.40
N ASN A 98 1.86 22.22 -10.11
CA ASN A 98 3.11 22.76 -9.57
C ASN A 98 4.35 22.47 -10.43
N LEU A 99 4.19 22.01 -11.67
CA LEU A 99 5.32 21.75 -12.57
C LEU A 99 6.07 23.05 -12.93
N ASP A 100 7.36 23.09 -12.60
CA ASP A 100 8.31 24.03 -13.18
C ASP A 100 8.75 23.53 -14.55
N LEU A 101 7.97 23.88 -15.58
CA LEU A 101 8.29 23.51 -16.96
C LEU A 101 9.62 24.10 -17.42
N VAL A 102 9.94 25.34 -17.03
CA VAL A 102 11.20 25.99 -17.44
C VAL A 102 12.38 25.25 -16.84
N GLY A 103 12.37 25.01 -15.52
CA GLY A 103 13.41 24.24 -14.85
C GLY A 103 13.54 22.82 -15.40
N THR A 104 12.43 22.18 -15.76
CA THR A 104 12.43 20.84 -16.37
C THR A 104 13.15 20.85 -17.72
N LEU A 105 12.83 21.80 -18.60
CA LEU A 105 13.46 21.93 -19.92
C LEU A 105 14.94 22.30 -19.80
N GLU A 106 15.31 23.17 -18.86
CA GLU A 106 16.69 23.56 -18.61
C GLU A 106 17.53 22.38 -18.08
N ARG A 107 16.97 21.57 -17.18
CA ARG A 107 17.61 20.37 -16.64
C ARG A 107 17.82 19.31 -17.72
N LEU A 108 16.77 19.01 -18.49
CA LEU A 108 16.82 17.98 -19.54
C LEU A 108 17.58 18.44 -20.78
N ARG A 109 17.69 19.76 -21.00
CA ARG A 109 18.22 20.38 -22.22
C ARG A 109 17.55 19.84 -23.49
N ALA A 110 16.29 19.46 -23.37
CA ALA A 110 15.52 18.82 -24.42
C ALA A 110 14.05 19.24 -24.31
N PHE A 111 13.41 19.40 -25.45
CA PHE A 111 11.97 19.44 -25.56
C PHE A 111 11.52 18.25 -26.40
N THR A 112 10.69 17.40 -25.82
CA THR A 112 10.16 16.22 -26.49
C THR A 112 8.67 16.47 -26.72
N PRO A 113 8.22 16.76 -27.96
CA PRO A 113 6.79 17.01 -28.23
C PRO A 113 5.87 15.82 -27.88
N ALA A 114 6.44 14.61 -27.79
CA ALA A 114 5.72 13.41 -27.39
C ALA A 114 5.58 13.26 -25.86
N ASP A 115 6.29 14.07 -25.06
CA ASP A 115 6.08 14.13 -23.61
C ASP A 115 4.77 14.89 -23.33
N THR A 116 3.77 14.15 -22.89
CA THR A 116 2.43 14.66 -22.61
C THR A 116 2.24 15.10 -21.15
N SER A 117 3.28 14.99 -20.32
CA SER A 117 3.25 15.27 -18.88
C SER A 117 3.92 16.60 -18.50
N SER A 118 4.74 17.15 -19.40
CA SER A 118 5.45 18.42 -19.23
C SER A 118 4.71 19.57 -19.93
N LEU A 119 3.62 20.03 -19.33
CA LEU A 119 2.80 21.15 -19.83
C LEU A 119 2.82 22.33 -18.85
N PRO A 120 2.56 23.57 -19.32
CA PRO A 120 2.52 24.74 -18.44
C PRO A 120 1.49 24.59 -17.31
N SER A 121 1.89 24.94 -16.09
CA SER A 121 1.04 24.90 -14.89
C SER A 121 0.29 26.20 -14.59
N ASP A 122 0.44 27.24 -15.41
CA ASP A 122 -0.18 28.56 -15.25
C ASP A 122 -1.38 28.81 -16.18
N ASP A 123 -1.68 27.86 -17.08
CA ASP A 123 -2.81 27.93 -17.99
C ASP A 123 -3.81 26.79 -17.71
N LYS A 124 -5.09 27.15 -17.59
CA LYS A 124 -6.16 26.24 -17.20
C LYS A 124 -6.32 25.05 -18.16
N LEU A 125 -6.15 25.25 -19.47
CA LEU A 125 -6.26 24.16 -20.44
C LEU A 125 -5.11 23.18 -20.24
N PHE A 126 -3.88 23.69 -20.11
CA PHE A 126 -2.69 22.86 -19.97
C PHE A 126 -2.63 22.12 -18.63
N VAL A 127 -3.05 22.75 -17.53
CA VAL A 127 -3.23 22.06 -16.24
C VAL A 127 -4.24 20.91 -16.37
N GLY A 128 -5.40 21.16 -16.99
CA GLY A 128 -6.42 20.12 -17.17
C GLY A 128 -5.93 18.94 -18.03
N LEU A 129 -5.16 19.22 -19.08
CA LEU A 129 -4.53 18.19 -19.90
C LEU A 129 -3.48 17.41 -19.10
N ALA A 130 -2.63 18.10 -18.34
CA ALA A 130 -1.59 17.47 -17.52
C ALA A 130 -2.17 16.54 -16.44
N LYS A 131 -3.26 16.95 -15.76
CA LYS A 131 -3.98 16.07 -14.81
C LYS A 131 -4.45 14.79 -15.50
N THR A 132 -5.11 14.94 -16.65
CA THR A 132 -5.64 13.81 -17.42
C THR A 132 -4.53 12.87 -17.89
N THR A 133 -3.42 13.40 -18.42
CA THR A 133 -2.31 12.58 -18.93
C THR A 133 -1.56 11.88 -17.81
N ARG A 134 -1.37 12.53 -16.66
CA ARG A 134 -0.76 11.92 -15.47
C ARG A 134 -1.63 10.83 -14.86
N ALA A 135 -2.94 11.05 -14.74
CA ALA A 135 -3.87 10.00 -14.32
C ALA A 135 -3.84 8.80 -15.28
N GLY A 136 -3.76 9.03 -16.59
CA GLY A 136 -3.57 7.97 -17.58
C GLY A 136 -2.24 7.22 -17.42
N ALA A 137 -1.15 7.91 -17.12
CA ALA A 137 0.15 7.30 -16.88
C ALA A 137 0.18 6.47 -15.58
N ALA A 138 -0.50 6.92 -14.53
CA ALA A 138 -0.70 6.17 -13.31
C ALA A 138 -1.52 4.89 -13.56
N ALA A 139 -2.63 5.01 -14.29
CA ALA A 139 -3.48 3.87 -14.65
C ALA A 139 -2.72 2.84 -15.51
N GLU A 140 -1.86 3.31 -16.42
CA GLU A 140 -0.99 2.43 -17.22
C GLU A 140 0.01 1.65 -16.35
N GLN A 141 0.54 2.26 -15.29
CA GLN A 141 1.45 1.56 -14.38
C GLN A 141 0.73 0.47 -13.58
N TYR A 142 -0.48 0.73 -13.07
CA TYR A 142 -1.28 -0.32 -12.46
C TYR A 142 -1.68 -1.40 -13.47
N ARG A 143 -1.99 -1.03 -14.72
CA ARG A 143 -2.26 -2.02 -15.77
C ARG A 143 -1.06 -2.95 -16.00
N ARG A 144 0.15 -2.39 -16.09
CA ARG A 144 1.39 -3.18 -16.21
C ARG A 144 1.62 -4.06 -14.99
N MET A 145 1.32 -3.57 -13.78
CA MET A 145 1.48 -4.31 -12.53
C MET A 145 0.56 -5.52 -12.52
N THR A 146 -0.73 -5.30 -12.76
CA THR A 146 -1.74 -6.35 -12.83
C THR A 146 -1.40 -7.39 -13.90
N ILE A 147 -0.98 -6.97 -15.10
CA ILE A 147 -0.63 -7.93 -16.15
C ILE A 147 0.63 -8.71 -15.80
N SER A 148 1.66 -8.08 -15.21
CA SER A 148 2.87 -8.81 -14.81
C SER A 148 2.60 -9.90 -13.76
N LEU A 149 1.58 -9.70 -12.92
CA LEU A 149 1.15 -10.69 -11.91
C LEU A 149 0.28 -11.79 -12.52
N LEU A 150 -0.70 -11.42 -13.35
CA LEU A 150 -1.68 -12.38 -13.89
C LEU A 150 -1.17 -13.14 -15.12
N LEU A 151 -0.21 -12.57 -15.85
CA LEU A 151 0.37 -13.13 -17.07
C LEU A 151 1.91 -13.07 -17.02
N PRO A 152 2.56 -13.77 -16.08
CA PRO A 152 4.00 -13.67 -15.85
C PRO A 152 4.86 -14.11 -17.05
N ASP A 153 4.32 -14.92 -17.96
CA ASP A 153 5.00 -15.38 -19.17
C ASP A 153 4.86 -14.41 -20.36
N VAL A 154 4.07 -13.34 -20.22
CA VAL A 154 3.88 -12.33 -21.26
C VAL A 154 4.89 -11.21 -21.10
N ASP A 155 5.70 -10.99 -22.13
CA ASP A 155 6.56 -9.82 -22.22
C ASP A 155 5.72 -8.56 -22.51
N LEU A 156 5.69 -7.66 -21.53
CA LEU A 156 4.94 -6.40 -21.58
C LEU A 156 5.51 -5.38 -22.58
N ASP A 157 6.75 -5.57 -23.03
CA ASP A 157 7.44 -4.65 -23.94
C ASP A 157 7.48 -5.17 -25.38
N SER A 158 6.84 -6.32 -25.64
CA SER A 158 6.74 -6.86 -26.99
C SER A 158 5.34 -7.37 -27.33
N THR A 159 5.10 -7.59 -28.62
CA THR A 159 3.85 -8.17 -29.09
C THR A 159 3.93 -9.68 -28.98
N THR A 160 3.06 -10.28 -28.16
CA THR A 160 2.91 -11.74 -28.08
C THR A 160 2.08 -12.27 -29.26
N PRO A 161 2.63 -13.09 -30.16
CA PRO A 161 1.88 -13.61 -31.30
C PRO A 161 0.94 -14.76 -30.90
N LEU A 162 -0.36 -14.63 -31.17
CA LEU A 162 -1.38 -15.63 -30.79
C LEU A 162 -1.50 -16.80 -31.78
N GLU A 163 -1.10 -16.62 -33.05
CA GLU A 163 -1.34 -17.60 -34.12
C GLU A 163 -0.31 -18.74 -34.18
N LYS A 164 0.75 -18.69 -33.33
CA LYS A 164 1.86 -19.66 -33.31
C LYS A 164 2.41 -19.98 -31.91
N GLY A 165 1.78 -19.49 -30.86
CA GLY A 165 2.28 -19.60 -29.48
C GLY A 165 1.63 -20.72 -28.67
N ASP A 166 2.24 -21.01 -27.50
CA ASP A 166 1.72 -21.91 -26.47
C ASP A 166 0.51 -21.32 -25.69
N VAL A 167 0.10 -20.08 -26.01
CA VAL A 167 -0.96 -19.31 -25.34
C VAL A 167 -2.02 -18.86 -26.35
N SER A 168 -3.28 -19.19 -26.10
CA SER A 168 -4.42 -18.76 -26.91
C SER A 168 -5.04 -17.44 -26.41
N ALA A 169 -5.87 -16.81 -27.25
CA ALA A 169 -6.62 -15.61 -26.85
C ALA A 169 -7.56 -15.88 -25.66
N GLN A 170 -8.12 -17.09 -25.58
CA GLN A 170 -9.00 -17.46 -24.47
C GLN A 170 -8.20 -17.65 -23.18
N ASP A 171 -7.01 -18.25 -23.26
CA ASP A 171 -6.13 -18.39 -22.09
C ASP A 171 -5.79 -17.02 -21.51
N ILE A 172 -5.45 -16.03 -22.34
CA ILE A 172 -5.22 -14.65 -21.87
C ILE A 172 -6.46 -14.08 -21.16
N VAL A 173 -7.65 -14.28 -21.71
CA VAL A 173 -8.90 -13.77 -21.11
C VAL A 173 -9.20 -14.46 -19.78
N ASP A 174 -8.98 -15.77 -19.70
CA ASP A 174 -9.25 -16.57 -18.50
C ASP A 174 -8.24 -16.25 -17.38
N GLU A 175 -6.98 -15.97 -17.73
CA GLU A 175 -5.93 -15.60 -16.78
C GLU A 175 -6.08 -14.16 -16.27
N LEU A 176 -6.64 -13.24 -17.08
CA LEU A 176 -6.97 -11.85 -16.69
C LEU A 176 -8.20 -11.76 -15.77
N ASP A 177 -8.17 -12.51 -14.68
CA ASP A 177 -9.17 -12.49 -13.61
C ASP A 177 -8.68 -11.66 -12.42
N SER A 178 -9.30 -10.51 -12.18
CA SER A 178 -8.94 -9.63 -11.06
C SER A 178 -9.20 -10.27 -9.70
N ALA A 179 -10.08 -11.27 -9.60
CA ALA A 179 -10.34 -11.97 -8.34
C ALA A 179 -9.10 -12.72 -7.83
N ARG A 180 -8.14 -13.03 -8.72
CA ARG A 180 -6.86 -13.64 -8.35
C ARG A 180 -5.93 -12.68 -7.62
N LEU A 181 -6.19 -11.37 -7.64
CA LEU A 181 -5.39 -10.39 -6.91
C LEU A 181 -5.81 -10.25 -5.44
N ALA A 182 -6.86 -10.95 -4.99
CA ALA A 182 -7.46 -10.73 -3.68
C ALA A 182 -6.48 -10.90 -2.50
N ASP A 183 -5.46 -11.75 -2.66
CA ASP A 183 -4.44 -12.01 -1.65
C ASP A 183 -3.13 -11.23 -1.90
N LEU A 184 -3.13 -10.29 -2.86
CA LEU A 184 -1.99 -9.42 -3.12
C LEU A 184 -1.69 -8.54 -1.90
N THR A 185 -0.43 -8.56 -1.46
CA THR A 185 0.02 -7.74 -0.33
C THR A 185 1.39 -7.12 -0.60
N ALA A 186 1.64 -5.94 -0.01
CA ALA A 186 2.99 -5.38 0.12
C ALA A 186 3.60 -5.89 1.43
N GLN A 187 4.33 -6.99 1.39
CA GLN A 187 4.90 -7.64 2.58
C GLN A 187 6.00 -6.80 3.24
N ARG A 188 6.78 -6.10 2.42
CA ARG A 188 7.90 -5.30 2.90
C ARG A 188 8.15 -4.12 1.97
N ILE A 189 8.45 -2.97 2.57
CA ILE A 189 8.72 -1.71 1.87
C ILE A 189 10.01 -1.16 2.45
N ASP A 190 11.06 -1.09 1.63
CA ASP A 190 12.37 -0.59 2.04
C ASP A 190 12.75 0.63 1.21
N GLN A 191 13.12 1.71 1.90
CA GLN A 191 13.60 2.91 1.24
C GLN A 191 14.91 2.63 0.52
N VAL A 192 14.96 2.98 -0.76
CA VAL A 192 16.20 2.96 -1.52
C VAL A 192 17.11 4.06 -0.97
N LYS A 193 18.27 3.62 -0.48
CA LYS A 193 19.39 4.46 -0.11
C LYS A 193 20.50 4.17 -1.10
N GLY A 194 21.35 5.15 -1.36
CA GLY A 194 22.29 5.02 -2.46
C GLY A 194 23.50 5.93 -2.35
N PRO A 195 24.49 5.73 -3.23
CA PRO A 195 25.76 6.43 -3.17
C PRO A 195 25.60 7.94 -3.39
N GLY A 196 26.66 8.68 -3.03
CA GLY A 196 26.65 10.15 -3.01
C GLY A 196 26.09 10.77 -4.29
N LYS A 197 25.08 11.65 -4.10
CA LYS A 197 24.20 12.37 -5.06
C LYS A 197 22.80 11.81 -5.27
N LEU A 198 22.43 10.64 -4.73
CA LEU A 198 21.03 10.18 -4.76
C LEU A 198 20.08 11.23 -4.18
N ASP A 199 20.30 11.62 -2.93
CA ASP A 199 19.44 12.57 -2.22
C ASP A 199 19.38 13.93 -2.92
N GLU A 200 20.52 14.39 -3.46
CA GLU A 200 20.59 15.63 -4.26
C GLU A 200 19.73 15.50 -5.52
N ASN A 201 19.82 14.39 -6.24
CA ASN A 201 19.06 14.17 -7.47
C ASN A 201 17.55 14.07 -7.18
N LEU A 202 17.16 13.40 -6.11
CA LEU A 202 15.76 13.30 -5.68
C LEU A 202 15.22 14.65 -5.22
N ALA A 203 16.00 15.43 -4.46
CA ALA A 203 15.62 16.77 -4.04
C ALA A 203 15.45 17.71 -5.24
N GLU A 204 16.33 17.65 -6.24
CA GLU A 204 16.17 18.41 -7.47
C GLU A 204 14.94 17.97 -8.27
N ALA A 205 14.64 16.67 -8.33
CA ALA A 205 13.43 16.17 -8.99
C ALA A 205 12.14 16.63 -8.28
N ALA A 206 12.11 16.64 -6.94
CA ALA A 206 10.97 17.11 -6.16
C ALA A 206 10.62 18.57 -6.47
N LYS A 207 11.65 19.44 -6.55
CA LYS A 207 11.47 20.87 -6.86
C LYS A 207 10.80 21.12 -8.21
N LEU A 208 11.10 20.30 -9.22
CA LEU A 208 10.53 20.46 -10.56
C LEU A 208 9.01 20.28 -10.60
N VAL A 209 8.45 19.60 -9.61
CA VAL A 209 7.00 19.38 -9.48
C VAL A 209 6.43 20.05 -8.22
N GLY A 210 7.18 20.97 -7.62
CA GLY A 210 6.80 21.72 -6.42
C GLY A 210 6.60 20.88 -5.16
N ALA A 211 7.13 19.66 -5.11
CA ALA A 211 7.11 18.83 -3.92
C ALA A 211 8.22 19.25 -2.94
N ASP A 212 7.97 19.05 -1.65
CA ASP A 212 8.96 19.28 -0.60
C ASP A 212 10.06 18.21 -0.60
N GLU A 213 9.71 16.99 -1.01
CA GLU A 213 10.58 15.83 -0.94
C GLU A 213 10.17 14.77 -1.95
N ARG A 214 11.15 14.03 -2.48
CA ARG A 214 10.93 12.81 -3.26
C ARG A 214 11.75 11.69 -2.64
N ARG A 215 11.18 10.49 -2.56
CA ARG A 215 11.87 9.27 -2.13
C ARG A 215 11.57 8.13 -3.10
N GLU A 216 12.45 7.14 -3.13
CA GLU A 216 12.22 5.88 -3.83
C GLU A 216 12.30 4.72 -2.85
N TYR A 217 11.51 3.70 -3.13
CA TYR A 217 11.36 2.47 -2.35
C TYR A 217 11.39 1.28 -3.29
N VAL A 218 11.82 0.14 -2.75
CA VAL A 218 11.53 -1.18 -3.33
C VAL A 218 10.48 -1.85 -2.46
N VAL A 219 9.61 -2.62 -3.09
CA VAL A 219 8.50 -3.30 -2.43
C VAL A 219 8.57 -4.77 -2.75
N LEU A 220 8.57 -5.61 -1.71
CA LEU A 220 8.36 -7.04 -1.82
C LEU A 220 6.87 -7.29 -1.76
N TYR A 221 6.28 -7.56 -2.92
CA TYR A 221 4.90 -8.02 -3.02
C TYR A 221 4.82 -9.53 -2.83
N GLU A 222 3.70 -10.00 -2.29
CA GLU A 222 3.35 -11.42 -2.26
C GLU A 222 1.99 -11.62 -2.93
N LEU A 223 1.90 -12.67 -3.75
CA LEU A 223 0.66 -13.16 -4.33
C LEU A 223 0.73 -14.69 -4.43
N ASP A 224 -0.28 -15.39 -3.92
CA ASP A 224 -0.37 -16.86 -3.94
C ASP A 224 0.87 -17.57 -3.36
N GLY A 225 1.55 -16.96 -2.39
CA GLY A 225 2.78 -17.48 -1.78
C GLY A 225 4.06 -17.28 -2.60
N GLU A 226 3.98 -16.66 -3.77
CA GLU A 226 5.11 -16.24 -4.58
C GLU A 226 5.44 -14.77 -4.32
N THR A 227 6.71 -14.40 -4.45
CA THR A 227 7.19 -13.04 -4.15
C THR A 227 7.68 -12.29 -5.38
N TYR A 228 7.41 -10.99 -5.41
CA TYR A 228 7.70 -10.13 -6.55
C TYR A 228 8.32 -8.81 -6.09
N LEU A 229 9.32 -8.34 -6.82
CA LEU A 229 9.93 -7.03 -6.66
C LEU A 229 9.18 -6.00 -7.50
N GLY A 230 8.77 -4.91 -6.85
CA GLY A 230 8.43 -3.66 -7.52
C GLY A 230 9.23 -2.48 -6.97
N GLY A 231 9.15 -1.35 -7.65
CA GLY A 231 9.69 -0.09 -7.16
C GLY A 231 8.60 0.95 -7.06
N VAL A 232 8.76 1.89 -6.14
CA VAL A 232 7.81 3.00 -5.95
C VAL A 232 8.58 4.30 -5.71
N GLY A 233 8.15 5.35 -6.41
CA GLY A 233 8.50 6.73 -6.12
C GLY A 233 7.35 7.39 -5.39
N VAL A 234 7.68 8.22 -4.40
CA VAL A 234 6.72 9.04 -3.67
C VAL A 234 7.17 10.49 -3.61
N LEU A 235 6.20 11.40 -3.59
CA LEU A 235 6.37 12.82 -3.38
C LEU A 235 5.67 13.25 -2.08
N ARG A 236 6.24 14.23 -1.39
CA ARG A 236 5.59 14.90 -0.26
C ARG A 236 5.20 16.32 -0.62
N TYR A 237 3.95 16.67 -0.36
CA TYR A 237 3.41 18.03 -0.45
C TYR A 237 2.85 18.42 0.92
N GLY A 238 3.53 19.33 1.63
CA GLY A 238 3.21 19.63 3.02
C GLY A 238 3.45 18.40 3.90
N ASP A 239 2.40 17.95 4.60
CA ASP A 239 2.48 16.76 5.46
C ASP A 239 2.03 15.47 4.75
N ASP A 240 1.61 15.57 3.49
CA ASP A 240 0.99 14.48 2.74
C ASP A 240 1.96 13.83 1.75
N TRP A 241 2.14 12.51 1.88
CA TRP A 241 2.83 11.65 0.93
C TRP A 241 1.88 11.06 -0.08
N GLN A 242 2.35 10.93 -1.33
CA GLN A 242 1.58 10.39 -2.45
C GLN A 242 2.52 9.70 -3.45
N ILE A 243 2.01 8.74 -4.22
CA ILE A 243 2.77 8.01 -5.23
C ILE A 243 2.99 8.91 -6.46
N ASP A 244 4.22 8.92 -7.00
CA ASP A 244 4.52 9.57 -8.29
C ASP A 244 4.93 8.59 -9.40
N SER A 245 5.36 7.38 -9.04
CA SER A 245 5.67 6.30 -9.97
C SER A 245 5.63 4.94 -9.29
N LEU A 246 5.17 3.91 -9.99
CA LEU A 246 5.48 2.51 -9.66
C LEU A 246 6.80 2.10 -10.30
N GLN A 247 7.84 2.86 -9.98
CA GLN A 247 9.20 2.59 -10.40
C GLN A 247 10.19 3.13 -9.37
N SER A 248 11.28 2.42 -9.14
CA SER A 248 12.51 2.98 -8.59
C SER A 248 13.58 2.97 -9.68
N SER A 249 13.95 4.17 -10.15
CA SER A 249 15.03 4.31 -11.13
C SER A 249 16.37 3.89 -10.55
N PHE A 250 16.59 4.12 -9.25
CA PHE A 250 17.85 3.80 -8.59
C PHE A 250 18.01 2.31 -8.30
N ALA A 251 16.94 1.61 -7.93
CA ALA A 251 16.94 0.15 -7.82
C ALA A 251 16.77 -0.55 -9.19
N GLY A 252 16.62 0.21 -10.28
CA GLY A 252 16.53 -0.35 -11.63
C GLY A 252 15.26 -1.15 -11.90
N THR A 253 14.17 -0.86 -11.19
CA THR A 253 12.91 -1.59 -11.39
C THR A 253 12.24 -1.15 -12.69
N ALA A 254 11.45 -2.05 -13.27
CA ALA A 254 10.65 -1.74 -14.45
C ALA A 254 9.51 -0.75 -14.12
N TYR A 255 9.03 -0.05 -15.15
CA TYR A 255 7.95 0.93 -15.04
C TYR A 255 6.60 0.23 -14.80
N GLY A 256 6.12 0.18 -13.56
CA GLY A 256 4.85 -0.45 -13.19
C GLY A 256 4.81 -1.96 -13.32
N SER A 257 5.89 -2.64 -13.74
CA SER A 257 5.91 -4.11 -13.81
C SER A 257 6.60 -4.70 -12.59
N LEU A 258 6.07 -5.82 -12.10
CA LEU A 258 6.68 -6.59 -11.03
C LEU A 258 7.48 -7.75 -11.61
N VAL A 259 8.56 -8.12 -10.94
CA VAL A 259 9.46 -9.21 -11.36
C VAL A 259 9.56 -10.22 -10.24
N ALA A 260 9.44 -11.51 -10.54
CA ALA A 260 9.62 -12.55 -9.54
C ALA A 260 11.00 -12.43 -8.87
N ILE A 261 11.02 -12.57 -7.54
CA ILE A 261 12.23 -12.48 -6.73
C ILE A 261 12.09 -13.41 -5.53
N THR A 262 13.19 -13.97 -5.03
CA THR A 262 13.19 -14.68 -3.74
C THR A 262 13.41 -13.72 -2.57
N SER A 263 13.03 -14.12 -1.35
CA SER A 263 13.31 -13.30 -0.16
C SER A 263 14.81 -13.06 0.07
N GLU A 264 15.67 -14.03 -0.25
CA GLU A 264 17.13 -13.91 -0.14
C GLU A 264 17.68 -12.88 -1.14
N GLU A 265 17.25 -12.94 -2.39
CA GLU A 265 17.64 -11.94 -3.41
C GLU A 265 17.14 -10.53 -3.05
N TYR A 266 15.95 -10.43 -2.45
CA TYR A 266 15.43 -9.15 -1.95
C TYR A 266 16.27 -8.61 -0.78
N ASP A 267 16.65 -9.46 0.16
CA ASP A 267 17.51 -9.08 1.28
C ASP A 267 18.89 -8.61 0.82
N ASP A 268 19.48 -9.31 -0.16
CA ASP A 268 20.75 -8.92 -0.78
C ASP A 268 20.63 -7.55 -1.47
N LEU A 269 19.55 -7.32 -2.24
CA LEU A 269 19.27 -6.04 -2.87
C LEU A 269 19.17 -4.90 -1.86
N VAL A 270 18.44 -5.10 -0.76
CA VAL A 270 18.28 -4.06 0.28
C VAL A 270 19.58 -3.82 1.05
N ALA A 271 20.39 -4.85 1.27
CA ALA A 271 21.69 -4.72 1.93
C ALA A 271 22.64 -3.81 1.12
N ASP A 272 22.60 -3.89 -0.21
CA ASP A 272 23.41 -3.06 -1.10
C ASP A 272 23.12 -1.56 -0.95
N PHE A 273 21.88 -1.17 -0.61
CA PHE A 273 21.53 0.24 -0.36
C PHE A 273 22.20 0.84 0.88
N SER A 274 22.67 0.00 1.79
CA SER A 274 23.34 0.41 3.03
C SER A 274 24.86 0.44 2.92
N SER A 275 25.41 0.05 1.75
CA SER A 275 26.85 -0.06 1.48
C SER A 275 27.44 1.18 0.79
#